data_AF-H6L424-F1
#
_entry.id   AF-H6L424-F1
#
_cell.length_a   1.000
_cell.length_b   1.000
_cell.length_c   1.000
_cell.angle_alpha   90.00
_cell.angle_beta   90.00
_cell.angle_gamma   90.00
#
_symmetry.space_group_name_H-M   'P 1'
#
loop_
_entity.id
_entity.type
_entity.pdbx_description
1 polymer ?
#
loop_
_entity_poly.entity_id
_entity_poly.type
_entity_poly.pdbx_seq_one_letter_code
_entity_poly.pdbx_strand_id
1 'polypeptide(L)'
;MNGAYQFLKKHGVTISFSLGALLSLISIFAIVGGFPEEADRPTLYASGIFNPALNITYLLIFICTIVAIVGPVLYMAFNIKESIKFLATAGAMLVVFFVTKAMGTTPTAEELVVFQGNHNHHLEAGDVAFVDGLLLFAVVMIFLSIAAWVFSAVWDTIKS
;
A
#
# COMPACT_ATOMS: atom_id res chain seq x y z
N MET A 1 7.93 19.18 -28.50
CA MET A 1 7.54 18.77 -27.13
C MET A 1 6.88 17.37 -27.07
N ASN A 2 7.09 16.48 -28.05
CA ASN A 2 6.35 15.21 -28.13
C ASN A 2 7.02 14.03 -27.40
N GLY A 3 8.31 14.11 -27.07
CA GLY A 3 9.06 12.99 -26.48
C GLY A 3 8.63 12.63 -25.04
N ALA A 4 8.56 13.63 -24.15
CA ALA A 4 8.19 13.40 -22.74
C ALA A 4 6.74 12.90 -22.58
N TYR A 5 5.80 13.46 -23.36
CA TYR A 5 4.41 13.01 -23.34
C TYR A 5 4.26 11.57 -23.85
N GLN A 6 4.93 11.22 -24.95
CA GLN A 6 4.89 9.85 -25.48
C GLN A 6 5.57 8.85 -24.53
N PHE A 7 6.66 9.25 -23.87
CA PHE A 7 7.31 8.43 -22.85
C PHE A 7 6.39 8.16 -21.65
N LEU A 8 5.74 9.19 -21.09
CA LEU A 8 4.77 9.04 -20.01
C LEU A 8 3.52 8.26 -20.44
N LYS A 9 3.06 8.42 -21.68
CA LYS A 9 1.95 7.62 -22.20
C LYS A 9 2.31 6.13 -22.31
N LYS A 10 3.56 5.81 -22.67
CA LYS A 10 4.04 4.43 -22.83
C LYS A 10 4.41 3.77 -21.51
N HIS A 11 5.03 4.51 -20.59
CA HIS A 11 5.63 3.97 -19.35
C HIS A 11 5.01 4.51 -18.06
N GLY A 12 4.02 5.41 -18.13
CA GLY A 12 3.47 6.09 -16.96
C GLY A 12 2.84 5.12 -15.95
N VAL A 13 2.16 4.07 -16.42
CA VAL A 13 1.61 3.02 -15.54
C VAL A 13 2.74 2.31 -14.79
N THR A 14 3.80 1.93 -15.50
CA THR A 14 4.97 1.28 -14.92
C THR A 14 5.66 2.16 -13.89
N ILE A 15 5.89 3.43 -14.21
CA ILE A 15 6.54 4.41 -13.32
C ILE A 15 5.72 4.59 -12.03
N SER A 16 4.39 4.74 -12.14
CA SER A 16 3.52 4.86 -10.97
C SER A 16 3.53 3.61 -10.09
N PHE A 17 3.53 2.41 -10.69
CA PHE A 17 3.65 1.16 -9.95
C PHE A 17 5.01 0.99 -9.27
N SER A 18 6.10 1.32 -9.96
CA SER A 18 7.47 1.27 -9.40
C SER A 18 7.65 2.25 -8.25
N LEU A 19 7.15 3.49 -8.39
CA LEU A 19 7.20 4.49 -7.34
C LEU A 19 6.36 4.07 -6.13
N GLY A 20 5.16 3.55 -6.37
CA GLY A 20 4.31 2.99 -5.30
C GLY A 20 4.99 1.85 -4.56
N ALA A 21 5.57 0.87 -5.28
CA ALA A 21 6.29 -0.25 -4.67
C ALA A 21 7.50 0.22 -3.85
N LEU A 22 8.27 1.20 -4.34
CA LEU A 22 9.40 1.78 -3.60
C LEU A 22 8.94 2.47 -2.31
N LEU A 23 7.88 3.29 -2.38
CA LEU A 23 7.32 3.96 -1.20
C LEU A 23 6.80 2.94 -0.19
N SER A 24 6.09 1.90 -0.63
CA SER A 24 5.61 0.84 0.27
C SER A 24 6.76 0.08 0.93
N LEU A 25 7.86 -0.20 0.21
CA LEU A 25 9.06 -0.79 0.79
C LEU A 25 9.66 0.10 1.88
N ILE A 26 9.83 1.39 1.60
CA ILE A 26 10.36 2.36 2.59
C ILE A 26 9.47 2.38 3.84
N SER A 27 8.14 2.40 3.67
CA SER A 27 7.20 2.36 4.80
C SER A 27 7.32 1.07 5.61
N ILE A 28 7.44 -0.09 4.97
CA ILE A 28 7.64 -1.36 5.66
C ILE A 28 8.97 -1.37 6.41
N PHE A 29 10.05 -0.88 5.80
CA PHE A 29 11.34 -0.76 6.49
C PHE A 29 11.26 0.17 7.71
N ALA A 30 10.51 1.27 7.63
CA ALA A 30 10.29 2.14 8.77
C ALA A 30 9.44 1.48 9.88
N ILE A 31 8.45 0.68 9.51
CA ILE A 31 7.60 -0.05 10.47
C ILE A 31 8.40 -1.16 11.16
N VAL A 32 9.12 -1.99 10.39
CA VAL A 32 9.87 -3.15 10.89
C VAL A 32 11.17 -2.74 11.58
N GLY A 33 11.84 -1.71 11.08
CA GLY A 33 13.09 -1.21 11.63
C GLY A 33 12.93 -0.48 12.97
N GLY A 34 11.70 -0.14 13.35
CA GLY A 34 11.40 0.67 14.52
C GLY A 34 11.85 2.13 14.34
N PHE A 35 11.07 3.06 14.87
CA PHE A 35 11.60 4.39 15.14
C PHE A 35 12.56 4.28 16.34
N PRO A 36 13.67 5.05 16.38
CA PRO A 36 14.56 5.03 17.54
C PRO A 36 13.75 5.29 18.81
N GLU A 37 13.86 4.38 19.79
CA GLU A 37 13.06 4.35 21.04
C GLU A 37 13.24 5.59 21.93
N GLU A 38 14.22 6.44 21.65
CA GLU A 38 14.63 7.55 22.54
C GLU A 38 14.03 8.93 22.20
N ALA A 39 13.01 9.00 21.34
CA ALA A 39 12.36 10.28 21.09
C ALA A 39 11.20 10.48 22.07
N ASP A 40 11.43 11.28 23.12
CA ASP A 40 10.42 11.69 24.09
C ASP A 40 9.16 12.21 23.35
N ARG A 41 8.06 11.44 23.45
CA ARG A 41 6.81 11.65 22.71
C ARG A 41 6.29 13.10 22.79
N PRO A 42 6.28 13.79 23.94
CA PRO A 42 5.93 15.20 23.98
C PRO A 42 6.80 16.08 23.07
N THR A 43 8.06 15.78 22.83
CA THR A 43 8.94 16.61 21.98
C THR A 43 8.70 16.40 20.48
N LEU A 44 8.40 15.18 20.03
CA LEU A 44 8.07 14.88 18.63
C LEU A 44 6.71 15.48 18.21
N TYR A 45 5.70 15.32 19.06
CA TYR A 45 4.33 15.76 18.77
C TYR A 45 4.05 17.21 19.19
N ALA A 46 4.91 17.85 20.00
CA ALA A 46 4.81 19.29 20.30
C ALA A 46 5.40 20.20 19.21
N SER A 47 6.06 19.65 18.19
CA SER A 47 6.49 20.48 17.06
C SER A 47 5.25 20.90 16.25
N GLY A 48 5.00 22.22 16.17
CA GLY A 48 3.84 22.78 15.46
C GLY A 48 3.76 22.42 13.96
N ILE A 49 4.81 21.81 13.40
CA ILE A 49 4.91 21.36 12.00
C ILE A 49 4.40 19.91 11.83
N PHE A 50 4.46 19.09 12.87
CA PHE A 50 4.09 17.67 12.79
C PHE A 50 2.58 17.45 12.63
N ASN A 51 1.76 18.22 13.35
CA ASN A 51 0.29 18.14 13.22
C ASN A 51 -0.23 18.57 11.84
N PRO A 52 0.21 19.69 11.25
CA PRO A 52 -0.11 20.05 9.87
C PRO A 52 0.36 18.99 8.87
N ALA A 53 1.56 18.44 9.03
CA ALA A 53 2.09 17.41 8.14
C ALA A 53 1.27 16.12 8.18
N LEU A 54 0.85 15.67 9.37
CA LEU A 54 -0.06 14.55 9.54
C LEU A 54 -1.41 14.80 8.88
N ASN A 55 -2.01 15.98 9.10
CA ASN A 55 -3.29 16.34 8.51
C ASN A 55 -3.24 16.38 6.98
N ILE A 56 -2.15 16.93 6.41
CA ILE A 56 -1.92 16.91 4.96
C ILE A 56 -1.76 15.48 4.46
N THR A 57 -1.03 14.64 5.19
CA THR A 57 -0.86 13.22 4.85
C THR A 57 -2.20 12.50 4.84
N TYR A 58 -3.04 12.68 5.85
CA TYR A 58 -4.39 12.10 5.89
C TYR A 58 -5.27 12.60 4.74
N LEU A 59 -5.23 13.91 4.43
CA LEU A 59 -5.96 14.47 3.30
C LEU A 59 -5.49 13.87 1.97
N LEU A 60 -4.18 13.71 1.77
CA LEU A 60 -3.62 13.09 0.58
C LEU A 60 -4.02 11.62 0.46
N ILE A 61 -3.94 10.85 1.54
CA ILE A 61 -4.40 9.45 1.59
C ILE A 61 -5.89 9.39 1.20
N PHE A 62 -6.72 10.28 1.74
CA PHE A 62 -8.14 10.35 1.44
C PHE A 62 -8.40 10.64 -0.05
N ILE A 63 -7.73 11.65 -0.61
CA ILE A 63 -7.87 11.99 -2.04
C ILE A 63 -7.37 10.84 -2.93
N CYS A 64 -6.21 10.27 -2.63
CA CYS A 64 -5.67 9.11 -3.36
C CYS A 64 -6.63 7.93 -3.31
N THR A 65 -7.27 7.68 -2.17
CA THR A 65 -8.28 6.62 -2.01
C THR A 65 -9.50 6.88 -2.91
N ILE A 66 -10.02 8.11 -2.92
CA ILE A 66 -11.13 8.48 -3.82
C ILE A 66 -10.73 8.25 -5.28
N VAL A 67 -9.57 8.73 -5.70
CA VAL A 67 -9.10 8.59 -7.09
C VAL A 67 -8.90 7.11 -7.45
N ALA A 68 -8.32 6.32 -6.55
CA ALA A 68 -8.08 4.89 -6.73
C ALA A 68 -9.36 4.05 -6.82
N ILE A 69 -10.48 4.53 -6.25
CA ILE A 69 -11.79 3.87 -6.36
C ILE A 69 -12.57 4.41 -7.56
N VAL A 70 -12.77 5.73 -7.62
CA VAL A 70 -13.64 6.37 -8.61
C VAL A 70 -13.07 6.24 -10.01
N GLY A 71 -11.75 6.40 -10.18
CA GLY A 71 -11.11 6.33 -11.50
C GLY A 71 -11.35 5.00 -12.20
N PRO A 72 -11.01 3.86 -11.58
CA PRO A 72 -11.26 2.54 -12.17
C PRO A 72 -12.74 2.22 -12.36
N VAL A 73 -13.62 2.64 -11.43
CA VAL A 73 -15.07 2.45 -11.56
C VAL A 73 -15.62 3.20 -12.78
N LEU A 74 -15.25 4.47 -12.95
CA LEU A 74 -15.65 5.26 -14.13
C LEU A 74 -15.08 4.66 -15.42
N TYR A 75 -13.81 4.27 -15.42
CA TYR A 75 -13.20 3.62 -16.58
C TYR A 75 -13.95 2.33 -16.97
N MET A 76 -14.33 1.53 -15.97
CA MET A 76 -15.13 0.32 -16.15
C MET A 76 -16.52 0.61 -16.71
N ALA A 77 -17.20 1.63 -16.17
CA ALA A 77 -18.52 2.04 -16.63
C ALA A 77 -18.51 2.49 -18.10
N PHE A 78 -17.48 3.22 -18.53
CA PHE A 78 -17.35 3.70 -19.90
C PHE A 78 -16.77 2.66 -20.88
N ASN A 79 -16.02 1.66 -20.39
CA ASN A 79 -15.29 0.69 -21.22
C ASN A 79 -15.46 -0.76 -20.76
N ILE A 80 -16.72 -1.21 -20.58
CA ILE A 80 -17.05 -2.54 -20.01
C ILE A 80 -16.32 -3.69 -20.71
N LYS A 81 -16.27 -3.69 -22.05
CA LYS A 81 -15.63 -4.77 -22.83
C LYS A 81 -14.12 -4.86 -22.59
N GLU A 82 -13.45 -3.72 -22.51
CA GLU A 82 -12.00 -3.67 -22.25
C GLU A 82 -11.67 -3.96 -20.78
N SER A 83 -12.63 -3.68 -19.89
CA SER A 83 -12.48 -3.80 -18.44
C SER A 83 -12.62 -5.22 -17.91
N ILE A 84 -12.94 -6.21 -18.75
CA ILE A 84 -12.98 -7.63 -18.33
C ILE A 84 -11.63 -8.07 -17.74
N LYS A 85 -10.52 -7.63 -18.36
CA LYS A 85 -9.17 -7.91 -17.86
C LYS A 85 -8.94 -7.26 -16.50
N PHE A 86 -9.39 -6.01 -16.34
CA PHE A 86 -9.30 -5.27 -15.09
C PHE A 86 -10.13 -5.94 -13.98
N LEU A 87 -11.34 -6.41 -14.28
CA LEU A 87 -12.22 -7.09 -13.34
C LEU A 87 -11.63 -8.44 -12.90
N ALA A 88 -11.02 -9.19 -13.83
CA ALA A 88 -10.32 -10.43 -13.51
C ALA A 88 -9.13 -10.17 -12.57
N THR A 89 -8.34 -9.13 -12.82
CA THR A 89 -7.24 -8.76 -11.92
C THR A 89 -7.72 -8.27 -10.55
N ALA A 90 -8.81 -7.50 -10.50
CA ALA A 90 -9.41 -7.06 -9.24
C ALA A 90 -9.95 -8.25 -8.43
N GLY A 91 -10.58 -9.23 -9.09
CA GLY A 91 -11.00 -10.48 -8.47
C GLY A 91 -9.83 -11.28 -7.90
N ALA A 92 -8.73 -11.40 -8.65
CA ALA A 92 -7.51 -12.05 -8.14
C ALA A 92 -6.93 -11.33 -6.92
N MET A 93 -6.90 -9.99 -6.94
CA MET A 93 -6.46 -9.19 -5.78
C MET A 93 -7.35 -9.42 -4.55
N LEU A 94 -8.66 -9.51 -4.73
CA LEU A 94 -9.61 -9.84 -3.65
C LEU A 94 -9.32 -11.21 -3.04
N VAL A 95 -9.06 -12.22 -3.87
CA VAL A 95 -8.69 -13.56 -3.39
C VAL A 95 -7.41 -13.49 -2.57
N VAL A 96 -6.36 -12.82 -3.07
CA VAL A 96 -5.09 -12.66 -2.35
C VAL A 96 -5.30 -11.91 -1.03
N PHE A 97 -6.15 -10.88 -1.01
CA PHE A 97 -6.52 -10.17 0.21
C PHE A 97 -7.16 -11.09 1.26
N PHE A 98 -8.14 -11.90 0.88
CA PHE A 98 -8.78 -12.81 1.84
C PHE A 98 -7.83 -13.90 2.35
N VAL A 99 -6.96 -14.43 1.48
CA VAL A 99 -5.94 -15.42 1.88
C VAL A 99 -4.95 -14.80 2.87
N THR A 100 -4.40 -13.65 2.55
CA THR A 100 -3.42 -12.95 3.42
C THR A 100 -4.04 -12.47 4.72
N LYS A 101 -5.28 -11.98 4.69
CA LYS A 101 -6.06 -11.69 5.90
C LYS A 101 -6.22 -12.93 6.79
N ALA A 102 -6.53 -14.09 6.20
CA ALA A 102 -6.68 -15.34 6.95
C ALA A 102 -5.35 -15.89 7.50
N MET A 103 -4.22 -15.46 6.95
CA MET A 103 -2.87 -15.77 7.44
C MET A 103 -2.41 -14.85 8.57
N GLY A 104 -3.17 -13.79 8.89
CA GLY A 104 -2.84 -12.87 9.96
C GLY A 104 -2.76 -13.59 11.31
N THR A 105 -1.67 -13.36 12.04
CA THR A 105 -1.40 -14.03 13.31
C THR A 105 -2.18 -13.35 14.42
N THR A 106 -2.98 -14.14 15.16
CA THR A 106 -3.67 -13.61 16.35
C THR A 106 -2.67 -13.57 17.51
N PRO A 107 -2.40 -12.38 18.08
CA PRO A 107 -1.46 -12.28 19.19
C PRO A 107 -2.02 -12.96 20.45
N THR A 108 -1.12 -13.47 21.27
CA THR A 108 -1.42 -13.92 22.62
C THR A 108 -1.82 -12.75 23.53
N ALA A 109 -2.44 -13.03 24.68
CA ALA A 109 -2.82 -11.99 25.64
C ALA A 109 -1.61 -11.18 26.13
N GLU A 110 -0.45 -11.81 26.29
CA GLU A 110 0.80 -11.15 26.69
C GLU A 110 1.33 -10.23 25.59
N GLU A 111 1.30 -10.65 24.33
CA GLU A 111 1.68 -9.82 23.18
C GLU A 111 0.72 -8.65 22.96
N LEU A 112 -0.58 -8.85 23.23
CA LEU A 112 -1.58 -7.80 23.11
C LEU A 112 -1.30 -6.64 24.08
N VAL A 113 -0.83 -6.93 25.30
CA VAL A 113 -0.42 -5.90 26.28
C VAL A 113 0.77 -5.09 25.76
N VAL A 114 1.70 -5.73 25.04
CA VAL A 114 2.83 -5.05 24.39
C VAL A 114 2.34 -4.12 23.27
N PHE A 115 1.41 -4.56 22.43
CA PHE A 115 0.84 -3.75 21.35
C PHE A 115 -0.04 -2.59 21.84
N GLN A 116 -0.81 -2.80 22.90
CA GLN A 116 -1.64 -1.78 23.53
C GLN A 116 -0.79 -0.69 24.23
N GLY A 117 0.39 -1.07 24.71
CA GLY A 117 1.18 -0.22 25.60
C GLY A 117 0.41 0.15 26.87
N ASN A 118 0.99 1.00 27.71
CA ASN A 118 0.44 1.28 29.05
C ASN A 118 -0.86 2.12 29.04
N HIS A 119 -1.33 2.59 27.88
CA HIS A 119 -2.37 3.65 27.79
C HIS A 119 -3.50 3.39 26.77
N ASN A 120 -3.48 2.34 25.93
CA ASN A 120 -4.52 2.11 24.92
C ASN A 120 -5.25 0.76 25.10
N HIS A 121 -6.26 0.72 25.96
CA HIS A 121 -7.07 -0.49 26.23
C HIS A 121 -8.11 -0.86 25.16
N HIS A 122 -7.97 -0.39 23.91
CA HIS A 122 -9.00 -0.55 22.87
C HIS A 122 -8.62 -1.45 21.70
N LEU A 123 -7.39 -2.00 21.65
CA LEU A 123 -7.02 -2.92 20.56
C LEU A 123 -7.48 -4.34 20.89
N GLU A 124 -8.36 -4.89 20.06
CA GLU A 124 -8.73 -6.30 20.17
C GLU A 124 -7.70 -7.18 19.43
N ALA A 125 -7.60 -8.45 19.82
CA ALA A 125 -6.72 -9.41 19.13
C ALA A 125 -7.05 -9.53 17.63
N GLY A 126 -8.31 -9.30 17.26
CA GLY A 126 -8.76 -9.24 15.88
C GLY A 126 -8.18 -8.06 15.10
N ASP A 127 -7.97 -6.91 15.74
CA ASP A 127 -7.40 -5.72 15.08
C ASP A 127 -5.94 -5.94 14.71
N VAL A 128 -5.16 -6.54 15.62
CA VAL A 128 -3.75 -6.85 15.39
C VAL A 128 -3.60 -7.90 14.30
N ALA A 129 -4.42 -8.97 14.33
CA ALA A 129 -4.42 -9.99 13.27
C ALA A 129 -4.80 -9.41 11.90
N PHE A 130 -5.74 -8.46 11.86
CA PHE A 130 -6.12 -7.77 10.63
C PHE A 130 -4.97 -6.92 10.07
N VAL A 131 -4.28 -6.16 10.93
CA VAL A 131 -3.13 -5.35 10.53
C VAL A 131 -1.98 -6.24 10.05
N ASP A 132 -1.69 -7.35 10.72
CA ASP A 132 -0.67 -8.32 10.31
C ASP A 132 -0.99 -8.91 8.92
N GLY A 133 -2.23 -9.36 8.71
CA GLY A 133 -2.69 -9.85 7.42
C GLY A 133 -2.63 -8.80 6.31
N LEU A 134 -2.92 -7.53 6.61
CA LEU A 134 -2.76 -6.40 5.69
C LEU A 134 -1.29 -6.13 5.34
N LEU A 135 -0.39 -6.26 6.31
CA LEU A 135 1.04 -6.09 6.09
C LEU A 135 1.58 -7.20 5.19
N LEU A 136 1.16 -8.45 5.41
CA LEU A 136 1.45 -9.57 4.52
C LEU A 136 0.90 -9.35 3.11
N PHE A 137 -0.35 -8.86 3.00
CA PHE A 137 -0.94 -8.48 1.71
C PHE A 137 -0.07 -7.46 0.96
N ALA A 138 0.35 -6.39 1.65
CA ALA A 138 1.19 -5.35 1.08
C ALA A 138 2.52 -5.93 0.56
N VAL A 139 3.18 -6.80 1.35
CA VAL A 139 4.42 -7.47 0.94
C VAL A 139 4.21 -8.31 -0.32
N VAL A 140 3.16 -9.14 -0.37
CA VAL A 140 2.85 -9.95 -1.55
C VAL A 140 2.60 -9.07 -2.78
N MET A 141 1.86 -7.97 -2.63
CA MET A 141 1.58 -7.05 -3.73
C MET A 141 2.83 -6.34 -4.25
N ILE A 142 3.77 -5.98 -3.36
CA ILE A 142 5.07 -5.42 -3.75
C ILE A 142 5.86 -6.44 -4.58
N PHE A 143 5.95 -7.69 -4.12
CA PHE A 143 6.66 -8.74 -4.86
C PHE A 143 6.03 -9.00 -6.23
N LEU A 144 4.70 -9.06 -6.31
CA LEU A 144 3.99 -9.19 -7.58
C LEU A 144 4.23 -8.01 -8.51
N SER A 145 4.28 -6.78 -7.98
CA SER A 145 4.59 -5.57 -8.74
C SER A 145 6.01 -5.62 -9.33
N ILE A 146 7.00 -6.00 -8.52
CA ILE A 146 8.38 -6.17 -8.97
C ILE A 146 8.49 -7.29 -10.01
N ALA A 147 7.85 -8.44 -9.78
CA ALA A 147 7.86 -9.56 -10.72
C ALA A 147 7.21 -9.17 -12.06
N ALA A 148 6.09 -8.45 -12.04
CA ALA A 148 5.44 -7.93 -13.23
C ALA A 148 6.33 -6.94 -14.00
N TRP A 149 7.05 -6.08 -13.28
CA TRP A 149 8.01 -5.14 -13.86
C TRP A 149 9.16 -5.87 -14.57
N VAL A 150 9.80 -6.84 -13.88
CA VAL A 150 10.88 -7.65 -14.46
C VAL A 150 10.39 -8.42 -15.69
N PHE A 151 9.21 -9.04 -15.59
CA PHE A 151 8.62 -9.78 -16.70
C PHE A 151 8.36 -8.88 -17.91
N SER A 152 7.81 -7.68 -17.70
CA SER A 152 7.58 -6.70 -18.78
C SER A 152 8.90 -6.28 -19.44
N ALA A 153 9.94 -5.99 -18.65
CA ALA A 153 11.24 -5.59 -19.18
C ALA A 153 11.90 -6.70 -20.02
N VAL A 154 11.85 -7.95 -19.55
CA VAL A 154 12.37 -9.11 -20.29
C VAL A 154 11.57 -9.36 -21.57
N TRP A 155 10.24 -9.28 -21.51
CA TRP A 155 9.40 -9.49 -22.68
C TRP A 155 9.62 -8.45 -23.77
N ASP A 156 9.77 -7.17 -23.38
CA ASP A 156 10.03 -6.08 -24.32
C ASP A 156 11.40 -6.21 -24.99
N THR A 157 12.42 -6.74 -24.29
CA THR A 157 13.74 -7.00 -24.88
C THR A 157 13.77 -8.18 -25.85
N ILE A 158 12.91 -9.18 -25.68
CA ILE A 158 12.79 -10.32 -26.61
C ILE A 158 12.06 -9.94 -27.91
N LYS A 159 11.12 -8.99 -27.83
CA LYS A 159 10.33 -8.53 -28.98
C LYS A 159 10.95 -7.37 -29.76
N SER A 160 11.99 -6.73 -29.22
CA SER A 160 12.75 -5.68 -29.89
C SER A 160 13.82 -6.26 -30.81
#